data_AF-A0A1B6LW64-F1
#
_entry.id   AF-A0A1B6LW64-F1
#
_cell.length_a   1.000
_cell.length_b   1.000
_cell.length_c   1.000
_cell.angle_alpha   90.00
_cell.angle_beta   90.00
_cell.angle_gamma   90.00
#
_symmetry.space_group_name_H-M   'P 1'
#
loop_
_entity.id
_entity.type
_entity.pdbx_description
1 polymer ?
#
loop_
_entity_poly.entity_id
_entity_poly.type
_entity_poly.pdbx_seq_one_letter_code
_entity_poly.pdbx_strand_id
1 'polypeptide(L)'
;AKKIAQLQAQIQSKLSTGVLKIPGLNRPEVINKPTPLILDSQGRTVDVTGKEIQLTHVIPTLKANIRAKKREEFRQQLQEKTVEDISESSFFDPRISAKPSVRTKRALRFHEPGKFQQLADRMRMKAQLEKLQSEISQIARKTGISSATKLAQIAPKIETQVDEIPAVEWWDSVILTADSYLDGDGHPLIKAQAITNLVEHPIQVKPPSEPLKSVHMHVFLTKKERKKLRRQNRREAWKEEQEKIRLGLEPPPEPKIFVFKSSCESRTL
;
A
#
# COMPACT_ATOMS: atom_id res chain seq x y z
N ALA A 1 7.31 19.93 55.98
CA ALA A 1 6.77 18.70 55.36
C ALA A 1 6.58 18.82 53.84
N LYS A 2 5.72 19.71 53.31
CA LYS A 2 5.40 19.77 51.87
C LYS A 2 6.60 19.97 50.92
N LYS A 3 7.54 20.87 51.26
CA LYS A 3 8.76 21.09 50.45
C LYS A 3 9.68 19.85 50.37
N ILE A 4 9.74 19.07 51.44
CA ILE A 4 10.56 17.84 51.50
C ILE A 4 9.93 16.75 50.63
N ALA A 5 8.61 16.60 50.69
CA ALA A 5 7.87 15.67 49.83
C ALA A 5 7.99 16.04 48.34
N GLN A 6 7.97 17.34 48.02
CA GLN A 6 8.14 17.83 46.65
C GLN A 6 9.55 17.59 46.11
N LEU A 7 10.58 17.75 46.96
CA LEU A 7 11.96 17.43 46.63
C LEU A 7 12.16 15.92 46.43
N GLN A 8 11.59 15.08 47.30
CA GLN A 8 11.62 13.62 47.13
C GLN A 8 10.92 13.17 45.85
N ALA A 9 9.76 13.74 45.53
CA ALA A 9 9.04 13.46 44.28
C ALA A 9 9.85 13.90 43.04
N GLN A 10 10.54 15.05 43.10
CA GLN A 10 11.46 15.47 42.04
C GLN A 10 12.62 14.50 41.88
N ILE A 11 13.26 14.06 42.97
CA ILE A 11 14.36 13.10 42.93
C ILE A 11 13.91 11.76 42.31
N GLN A 12 12.75 11.24 42.71
CA GLN A 12 12.18 10.01 42.14
C GLN A 12 11.86 10.15 40.65
N SER A 13 11.28 11.28 40.23
CA SER A 13 10.99 11.53 38.81
C SER A 13 12.24 11.59 37.93
N LYS A 14 13.35 12.15 38.47
CA LYS A 14 14.63 12.28 37.75
C LYS A 14 15.40 10.95 37.67
N LEU A 15 15.24 10.08 38.66
CA LEU A 15 15.78 8.71 38.63
C LEU A 15 15.02 7.82 37.63
N SER A 16 13.68 7.89 37.60
CA SER A 16 12.87 7.09 36.66
C SER A 16 13.05 7.45 35.18
N THR A 17 13.48 8.67 34.88
CA THR A 17 13.71 9.16 33.51
C THR A 17 15.13 8.91 33.00
N GLY A 18 16.02 8.30 33.80
CA GLY A 18 17.35 7.87 33.36
C GLY A 18 18.33 8.99 33.01
N VAL A 19 18.09 10.22 33.46
CA VAL A 19 18.86 11.42 33.03
C VAL A 19 20.12 11.68 33.88
N LEU A 20 20.29 11.01 35.03
CA LEU A 20 21.48 11.16 35.89
C LEU A 20 22.54 10.11 35.54
N LYS A 21 23.59 10.52 34.83
CA LYS A 21 24.84 9.74 34.65
C LYS A 21 25.80 10.06 35.79
N ILE A 22 25.97 9.13 36.72
CA ILE A 22 27.00 9.20 37.77
C ILE A 22 28.30 8.63 37.18
N PRO A 23 29.43 9.38 37.13
CA PRO A 23 30.72 8.84 36.74
C PRO A 23 31.27 7.92 37.86
N GLY A 24 31.57 6.66 37.54
CA GLY A 24 32.28 5.76 38.46
C GLY A 24 31.53 4.51 38.94
N LEU A 25 30.34 4.20 38.43
CA LEU A 25 29.71 2.89 38.64
C LEU A 25 29.76 2.08 37.34
N ASN A 26 30.37 0.90 37.44
CA ASN A 26 30.66 -0.04 36.35
C ASN A 26 29.58 -0.05 35.27
N ARG A 27 29.99 0.30 34.05
CA ARG A 27 29.23 0.08 32.83
C ARG A 27 29.14 -1.43 32.61
N PRO A 28 27.97 -2.10 32.69
CA PRO A 28 27.88 -3.45 32.17
C PRO A 28 28.08 -3.36 30.66
N GLU A 29 28.91 -4.25 30.13
CA GLU A 29 29.10 -4.39 28.69
C GLU A 29 27.74 -4.50 27.99
N VAL A 30 27.64 -3.91 26.79
CA VAL A 30 26.46 -4.08 25.93
C VAL A 30 26.50 -5.51 25.40
N ILE A 31 26.02 -6.44 26.20
CA ILE A 31 25.75 -7.80 25.80
C ILE A 31 24.51 -7.71 24.89
N ASN A 32 24.71 -7.84 23.57
CA ASN A 32 23.65 -7.93 22.55
C ASN A 32 22.85 -9.26 22.64
N LYS A 33 22.77 -9.84 23.82
CA LYS A 33 22.12 -11.12 24.11
C LYS A 33 21.24 -10.85 25.33
N PRO A 34 19.96 -11.26 25.33
CA PRO A 34 19.12 -11.09 26.51
C PRO A 34 19.78 -11.77 27.72
N THR A 35 19.86 -11.06 28.84
CA THR A 35 20.33 -11.63 30.11
C THR A 35 19.46 -12.85 30.43
N PRO A 36 20.06 -14.01 30.74
CA PRO A 36 19.28 -15.22 31.01
C PRO A 36 18.32 -14.99 32.18
N LEU A 37 17.05 -15.36 31.98
CA LEU A 37 16.01 -15.27 32.99
C LEU A 37 16.24 -16.38 34.02
N ILE A 38 16.58 -16.00 35.25
CA ILE A 38 16.73 -16.96 36.35
C ILE A 38 15.35 -17.19 36.96
N LEU A 39 14.88 -18.44 36.88
CA LEU A 39 13.58 -18.86 37.41
C LEU A 39 13.81 -19.79 38.60
N ASP A 40 13.09 -19.55 39.70
CA ASP A 40 13.03 -20.51 40.82
C ASP A 40 12.19 -21.74 40.42
N SER A 41 12.22 -22.80 41.22
CA SER A 41 11.43 -24.04 41.08
C SER A 41 9.91 -23.82 40.88
N GLN A 42 9.41 -22.64 41.25
CA GLN A 42 8.03 -22.21 41.10
C GLN A 42 7.78 -21.30 39.88
N GLY A 43 8.77 -21.14 38.98
CA GLY A 43 8.63 -20.37 37.73
C GLY A 43 8.60 -18.85 37.90
N ARG A 44 9.05 -18.32 39.04
CA ARG A 44 9.10 -16.87 39.32
C ARG A 44 10.48 -16.31 38.98
N THR A 45 10.52 -15.10 38.42
CA THR A 45 11.79 -14.44 38.06
C THR A 45 12.48 -13.90 39.31
N VAL A 46 13.72 -14.35 39.54
CA VAL A 46 14.54 -13.96 40.69
C VAL A 46 15.85 -13.31 40.25
N ASP A 47 16.32 -12.34 41.03
CA ASP A 47 17.64 -11.72 40.86
C ASP A 47 18.77 -12.68 41.29
N VAL A 48 20.04 -12.34 41.02
CA VAL A 48 21.24 -13.08 41.46
C VAL A 48 21.28 -13.27 42.99
N THR A 49 20.55 -12.44 43.73
CA THR A 49 20.40 -12.48 45.20
C THR A 49 19.15 -13.24 45.67
N GLY A 50 18.39 -13.88 44.77
CA GLY A 50 17.21 -14.69 45.09
C GLY A 50 15.94 -13.89 45.41
N LYS A 51 15.95 -12.57 45.21
CA LYS A 51 14.76 -11.72 45.41
C LYS A 51 13.89 -11.67 44.16
N GLU A 52 12.58 -11.71 44.35
CA GLU A 52 11.59 -11.66 43.28
C GLU A 52 11.60 -10.31 42.55
N ILE A 53 11.72 -10.35 41.21
CA ILE A 53 11.68 -9.16 40.35
C ILE A 53 10.33 -9.14 39.60
N GLN A 54 9.57 -8.06 39.75
CA GLN A 54 8.37 -7.81 38.93
C GLN A 54 8.77 -7.29 37.55
N LEU A 55 8.58 -8.10 36.51
CA LEU A 55 8.77 -7.65 35.12
C LEU A 55 7.64 -6.71 34.72
N THR A 56 7.98 -5.46 34.38
CA THR A 56 7.02 -4.47 33.89
C THR A 56 6.59 -4.82 32.46
N HIS A 57 5.39 -5.38 32.32
CA HIS A 57 4.83 -5.66 31.00
C HIS A 57 4.30 -4.36 30.37
N VAL A 58 5.02 -3.83 29.37
CA VAL A 58 4.56 -2.69 28.58
C VAL A 58 3.55 -3.19 27.57
N ILE A 59 2.28 -2.79 27.73
CA ILE A 59 1.23 -3.10 26.75
C ILE A 59 1.49 -2.26 25.48
N PRO A 60 1.66 -2.87 24.31
CA PRO A 60 1.88 -2.13 23.08
C PRO A 60 0.58 -1.40 22.70
N THR A 61 0.54 -0.09 22.90
CA THR A 61 -0.58 0.77 22.50
C THR A 61 -0.13 1.72 21.38
N LEU A 62 -1.02 1.99 20.42
CA LEU A 62 -0.74 2.95 19.35
C LEU A 62 -0.55 4.35 19.92
N LYS A 63 0.45 5.09 19.41
CA LYS A 63 0.75 6.48 19.84
C LYS A 63 -0.46 7.42 19.75
N ALA A 64 -1.41 7.13 18.85
CA ALA A 64 -2.68 7.84 18.75
C ALA A 64 -3.50 7.76 20.06
N ASN A 65 -3.58 6.57 20.67
CA ASN A 65 -4.32 6.33 21.91
C ASN A 65 -3.64 7.01 23.10
N ILE A 66 -2.30 7.01 23.14
CA ILE A 66 -1.52 7.73 24.16
C ILE A 66 -1.79 9.25 24.08
N ARG A 67 -1.83 9.81 22.86
CA ARG A 67 -2.09 11.25 22.65
C ARG A 67 -3.53 11.64 22.98
N ALA A 68 -4.49 10.74 22.72
CA ALA A 68 -5.89 10.92 23.11
C ALA A 68 -6.04 10.94 24.64
N LYS A 69 -5.47 9.95 25.34
CA LYS A 69 -5.51 9.86 26.82
C LYS A 69 -4.88 11.08 27.49
N LYS A 70 -3.69 11.50 27.03
CA LYS A 70 -2.99 12.69 27.58
C LYS A 70 -3.79 13.99 27.38
N ARG A 71 -4.58 14.09 26.30
CA ARG A 71 -5.45 15.26 26.05
C ARG A 71 -6.65 15.26 26.99
N GLU A 72 -7.22 14.11 27.31
CA GLU A 72 -8.31 13.99 28.27
C GLU A 72 -7.85 14.31 29.70
N GLU A 73 -6.69 13.77 30.11
CA GLU A 73 -6.07 14.09 31.40
C GLU A 73 -5.81 15.59 31.58
N PHE A 74 -5.31 16.25 30.53
CA PHE A 74 -5.10 17.71 30.53
C PHE A 74 -6.41 18.50 30.65
N ARG A 75 -7.51 18.01 30.04
CA ARG A 75 -8.84 18.63 30.16
C ARG A 75 -9.41 18.47 31.57
N GLN A 76 -9.20 17.33 32.21
CA GLN A 76 -9.67 17.09 33.59
C GLN A 76 -8.95 18.01 34.58
N GLN A 77 -7.63 18.16 34.49
CA GLN A 77 -6.87 19.08 35.35
C GLN A 77 -7.29 20.55 35.21
N LEU A 78 -7.65 20.99 33.99
CA LEU A 78 -8.17 22.33 33.78
C LEU A 78 -9.56 22.53 34.40
N GLN A 79 -10.37 21.48 34.47
CA GLN A 79 -11.71 21.55 35.05
C GLN A 79 -11.65 21.56 36.59
N GLU A 80 -10.76 20.77 37.19
CA GLU A 80 -10.55 20.71 38.64
C GLU A 80 -10.09 22.07 39.20
N LYS A 81 -9.16 22.74 38.51
CA LYS A 81 -8.63 24.05 38.93
C LYS A 81 -9.67 25.18 38.93
N THR A 82 -10.72 25.08 38.13
CA THR A 82 -11.76 26.13 38.05
C THR A 82 -12.76 26.10 39.21
N VAL A 83 -12.83 25.01 39.97
CA VAL A 83 -13.80 24.87 41.08
C VAL A 83 -13.26 25.49 42.38
N GLU A 84 -11.93 25.52 42.56
CA GLU A 84 -11.27 25.99 43.78
C GLU A 84 -11.16 27.53 43.83
N ASP A 85 -11.02 28.20 42.67
CA ASP A 85 -10.77 29.64 42.58
C ASP A 85 -12.02 30.53 42.86
N ILE A 86 -13.23 29.96 42.94
CA ILE A 86 -14.48 30.74 43.14
C ILE A 86 -14.74 31.02 44.63
N SER A 87 -14.19 30.22 45.55
CA SER A 87 -14.39 30.36 47.00
C SER A 87 -13.47 31.37 47.69
N GLU A 88 -12.46 31.91 47.02
CA GLU A 88 -11.46 32.83 47.61
C GLU A 88 -11.68 34.32 47.29
N SER A 89 -12.77 34.67 46.59
CA SER A 89 -13.06 36.08 46.26
C SER A 89 -13.56 36.85 47.49
N SER A 90 -12.88 37.95 47.84
CA SER A 90 -13.13 38.81 49.01
C SER A 90 -14.54 39.44 49.10
N PHE A 91 -15.37 39.31 48.06
CA PHE A 91 -16.73 39.84 47.98
C PHE A 91 -17.78 38.74 47.76
N PHE A 92 -17.55 37.53 48.29
CA PHE A 92 -18.47 36.40 48.19
C PHE A 92 -19.44 36.36 49.38
N ASP A 93 -20.75 36.51 49.12
CA ASP A 93 -21.82 36.39 50.13
C ASP A 93 -22.54 35.03 50.00
N PRO A 94 -22.42 34.11 50.99
CA PRO A 94 -23.02 32.77 50.95
C PRO A 94 -24.55 32.75 50.97
N ARG A 95 -25.22 33.85 51.33
CA ARG A 95 -26.69 33.90 51.46
C ARG A 95 -27.39 34.17 50.13
N ILE A 96 -26.64 34.57 49.11
CA ILE A 96 -27.18 34.96 47.81
C ILE A 96 -26.75 33.89 46.79
N SER A 97 -27.71 33.16 46.23
CA SER A 97 -27.45 32.22 45.13
C SER A 97 -27.11 33.03 43.86
N ALA A 98 -25.82 33.28 43.64
CA ALA A 98 -25.32 33.91 42.43
C ALA A 98 -25.45 32.93 41.25
N LYS A 99 -26.61 32.92 40.59
CA LYS A 99 -26.78 32.20 39.32
C LYS A 99 -26.00 32.95 38.24
N PRO A 100 -24.92 32.39 37.67
CA PRO A 100 -24.19 33.08 36.61
C PRO A 100 -25.11 33.27 35.40
N SER A 101 -25.11 34.47 34.82
CA SER A 101 -25.80 34.74 33.56
C SER A 101 -25.05 34.02 32.43
N VAL A 102 -25.45 32.77 32.14
CA VAL A 102 -24.86 31.97 31.07
C VAL A 102 -25.51 32.38 29.75
N ARG A 103 -24.93 33.37 29.05
CA ARG A 103 -25.19 33.55 27.61
C ARG A 103 -24.51 32.41 26.85
N THR A 104 -25.29 31.49 26.29
CA THR A 104 -24.79 30.48 25.34
C THR A 104 -24.31 31.19 24.08
N LYS A 105 -23.00 31.33 23.92
CA LYS A 105 -22.41 31.81 22.66
C LYS A 105 -22.74 30.80 21.57
N ARG A 106 -23.34 31.24 20.46
CA ARG A 106 -23.58 30.39 19.29
C ARG A 106 -22.23 29.84 18.83
N ALA A 107 -22.01 28.54 19.02
CA ALA A 107 -20.79 27.88 18.59
C ALA A 107 -20.79 27.76 17.06
N LEU A 108 -19.64 28.00 16.46
CA LEU A 108 -19.42 27.76 15.03
C LEU A 108 -19.56 26.25 14.77
N ARG A 109 -20.47 25.87 13.85
CA ARG A 109 -20.60 24.49 13.38
C ARG A 109 -19.62 24.26 12.23
N PHE A 110 -18.41 23.85 12.59
CA PHE A 110 -17.40 23.49 11.58
C PHE A 110 -17.80 22.22 10.84
N HIS A 111 -17.63 22.22 9.52
CA HIS A 111 -17.67 21.00 8.73
C HIS A 111 -16.36 20.24 8.88
N GLU A 112 -16.41 18.92 8.71
CA GLU A 112 -15.20 18.10 8.75
C GLU A 112 -14.18 18.58 7.72
N PRO A 113 -12.88 18.60 8.09
CA PRO A 113 -11.83 19.01 7.18
C PRO A 113 -11.86 18.11 5.93
N GLY A 114 -11.83 18.72 4.75
CA GLY A 114 -11.82 18.01 3.47
C GLY A 114 -13.17 17.87 2.77
N LYS A 115 -14.32 18.06 3.45
CA LYS A 115 -15.65 17.95 2.81
C LYS A 115 -15.80 18.87 1.59
N PHE A 116 -15.43 20.14 1.74
CA PHE A 116 -15.50 21.11 0.64
C PHE A 116 -14.35 21.00 -0.35
N GLN A 117 -13.21 20.45 0.07
CA GLN A 117 -12.11 20.16 -0.85
C GLN A 117 -12.53 19.08 -1.85
N GLN A 118 -13.11 17.97 -1.36
CA GLN A 118 -13.65 16.92 -2.22
C GLN A 118 -14.77 17.42 -3.13
N LEU A 119 -15.67 18.26 -2.60
CA LEU A 119 -16.73 18.87 -3.41
C LEU A 119 -16.14 19.75 -4.52
N ALA A 120 -15.15 20.59 -4.20
CA ALA A 120 -14.48 21.45 -5.17
C ALA A 120 -13.70 20.64 -6.21
N ASP A 121 -13.01 19.57 -5.81
CA ASP A 121 -12.28 18.68 -6.70
C ASP A 121 -13.25 17.97 -7.67
N ARG A 122 -14.41 17.50 -7.17
CA ARG A 122 -15.48 16.93 -8.00
C ARG A 122 -16.03 17.97 -9.00
N MET A 123 -16.24 19.21 -8.57
CA MET A 123 -16.68 20.29 -9.46
C MET A 123 -15.65 20.62 -10.54
N ARG A 124 -14.36 20.68 -10.20
CA ARG A 124 -13.27 20.89 -11.17
C ARG A 124 -13.18 19.73 -12.17
N MET A 125 -13.26 18.48 -11.69
CA MET A 125 -13.24 17.29 -12.54
C MET A 125 -14.42 17.29 -13.52
N LYS A 126 -15.63 17.62 -13.04
CA LYS A 126 -16.81 17.76 -13.91
C LYS A 126 -16.60 18.81 -15.01
N ALA A 127 -16.09 19.99 -14.66
CA ALA A 127 -15.82 21.05 -15.63
C ALA A 127 -14.73 20.66 -16.65
N GLN A 128 -13.70 19.92 -16.22
CA GLN A 128 -12.66 19.40 -17.13
C GLN A 128 -13.22 18.37 -18.12
N LEU A 129 -14.07 17.45 -17.65
CA LEU A 129 -14.73 16.46 -18.51
C LEU A 129 -15.67 17.12 -19.52
N GLU A 130 -16.44 18.14 -19.10
CA GLU A 130 -17.31 18.90 -20.00
C GLU A 130 -16.50 19.65 -21.07
N LYS A 131 -15.40 20.30 -20.67
CA LYS A 131 -14.48 20.95 -21.61
C LYS A 131 -13.92 19.94 -22.61
N LEU A 132 -13.44 18.78 -22.15
CA LEU A 132 -12.92 17.73 -23.01
C LEU A 132 -13.99 17.19 -23.96
N GLN A 133 -15.22 16.97 -23.48
CA GLN A 133 -16.35 16.55 -24.30
C GLN A 133 -16.66 17.59 -25.39
N SER A 134 -16.63 18.88 -25.04
CA SER A 134 -16.84 19.97 -26.01
C SER A 134 -15.74 19.99 -27.08
N GLU A 135 -14.48 19.80 -26.69
CA GLU A 135 -13.32 19.77 -27.59
C GLU A 135 -13.37 18.57 -28.53
N ILE A 136 -13.64 17.37 -28.00
CA ILE A 136 -13.83 16.16 -28.80
C ILE A 136 -14.99 16.35 -29.79
N SER A 137 -16.10 16.96 -29.37
CA SER A 137 -17.24 17.21 -30.26
C SER A 137 -16.88 18.18 -31.40
N GLN A 138 -16.06 19.21 -31.14
CA GLN A 138 -15.60 20.14 -32.16
C GLN A 138 -14.63 19.46 -33.13
N ILE A 139 -13.69 18.66 -32.62
CA ILE A 139 -12.75 17.90 -33.45
C ILE A 139 -13.51 16.91 -34.33
N ALA A 140 -14.47 16.15 -33.78
CA ALA A 140 -15.28 15.19 -34.52
C ALA A 140 -16.13 15.84 -35.63
N ARG A 141 -16.67 17.04 -35.40
CA ARG A 141 -17.36 17.82 -36.44
C ARG A 141 -16.39 18.26 -37.54
N LYS A 142 -15.16 18.67 -37.18
CA LYS A 142 -14.13 19.10 -38.13
C LYS A 142 -13.58 17.93 -38.97
N THR A 143 -13.43 16.74 -38.38
CA THR A 143 -12.83 15.57 -39.05
C THR A 143 -13.85 14.63 -39.68
N GLY A 144 -15.15 14.86 -39.49
CA GLY A 144 -16.22 14.00 -40.01
C GLY A 144 -16.40 12.68 -39.27
N ILE A 145 -15.62 12.40 -38.21
CA ILE A 145 -15.67 11.15 -37.43
C ILE A 145 -16.71 11.29 -36.30
N SER A 146 -17.95 11.57 -36.67
CA SER A 146 -19.03 11.79 -35.70
C SER A 146 -19.54 10.49 -35.06
N SER A 147 -19.35 9.34 -35.72
CA SER A 147 -19.82 8.03 -35.26
C SER A 147 -19.10 7.54 -34.00
N ALA A 148 -17.77 7.69 -33.92
CA ALA A 148 -16.97 7.23 -32.77
C ALA A 148 -17.22 8.06 -31.50
N THR A 149 -17.40 9.38 -31.64
CA THR A 149 -17.75 10.25 -30.50
C THR A 149 -19.15 9.96 -29.98
N LYS A 150 -20.10 9.63 -30.86
CA LYS A 150 -21.45 9.23 -30.44
C LYS A 150 -21.42 7.94 -29.63
N LEU A 151 -20.60 6.96 -30.01
CA LEU A 151 -20.42 5.73 -29.24
C LEU A 151 -19.76 5.97 -27.87
N ALA A 152 -18.78 6.88 -27.79
CA ALA A 152 -18.15 7.23 -26.51
C ALA A 152 -19.06 8.05 -25.57
N GLN A 153 -20.04 8.79 -26.11
CA GLN A 153 -21.06 9.48 -25.32
C GLN A 153 -22.18 8.56 -24.82
N ILE A 154 -22.25 7.33 -25.33
CA ILE A 154 -22.95 6.22 -24.68
C ILE A 154 -22.04 5.72 -23.54
N ALA A 155 -21.68 6.62 -22.62
CA ALA A 155 -21.46 6.16 -21.26
C ALA A 155 -22.77 5.44 -20.87
N PRO A 156 -22.71 4.25 -20.24
CA PRO A 156 -23.92 3.63 -19.73
C PRO A 156 -24.51 4.62 -18.73
N LYS A 157 -25.46 5.42 -19.21
CA LYS A 157 -26.45 6.00 -18.35
C LYS A 157 -27.06 4.76 -17.74
N ILE A 158 -26.81 4.56 -16.46
CA ILE A 158 -27.61 3.68 -15.63
C ILE A 158 -28.96 4.38 -15.60
N GLU A 159 -29.66 4.36 -16.74
CA GLU A 159 -31.06 4.67 -16.79
C GLU A 159 -31.64 3.53 -16.00
N THR A 160 -32.15 3.87 -14.82
CA THR A 160 -33.05 3.05 -14.02
C THR A 160 -34.36 2.88 -14.80
N GLN A 161 -34.29 2.52 -16.08
CA GLN A 161 -35.36 1.79 -16.72
C GLN A 161 -35.36 0.48 -15.95
N VAL A 162 -36.28 0.39 -15.00
CA VAL A 162 -36.65 -0.89 -14.41
C VAL A 162 -37.18 -1.67 -15.60
N ASP A 163 -36.30 -2.39 -16.29
CA ASP A 163 -36.70 -3.32 -17.33
C ASP A 163 -37.86 -4.13 -16.72
N GLU A 164 -39.05 -4.02 -17.31
CA GLU A 164 -40.22 -4.73 -16.82
C GLU A 164 -39.82 -6.19 -16.70
N ILE A 165 -39.86 -6.73 -15.47
CA ILE A 165 -39.43 -8.10 -15.20
C ILE A 165 -40.29 -9.01 -16.09
N PRO A 166 -39.68 -9.71 -17.08
CA PRO A 166 -40.45 -10.55 -17.99
C PRO A 166 -41.20 -11.62 -17.20
N ALA A 167 -42.40 -11.97 -17.66
CA ALA A 167 -43.23 -12.99 -17.02
C ALA A 167 -42.55 -14.37 -17.01
N VAL A 168 -41.70 -14.65 -18.01
CA VAL A 168 -40.86 -15.85 -18.12
C VAL A 168 -39.44 -15.43 -18.46
N GLU A 169 -38.48 -16.02 -17.75
CA GLU A 169 -37.06 -15.79 -18.00
C GLU A 169 -36.65 -16.43 -19.35
N TRP A 170 -35.76 -15.77 -20.08
CA TRP A 170 -35.42 -16.16 -21.46
C TRP A 170 -34.81 -17.57 -21.60
N TRP A 171 -34.21 -18.11 -20.54
CA TRP A 171 -33.69 -19.48 -20.52
C TRP A 171 -34.79 -20.53 -20.29
N ASP A 172 -35.86 -20.19 -19.56
CA ASP A 172 -37.02 -21.06 -19.33
C ASP A 172 -37.94 -21.15 -20.53
N SER A 173 -38.02 -20.09 -21.35
CA SER A 173 -38.82 -20.04 -22.58
C SER A 173 -38.55 -21.22 -23.54
N VAL A 174 -37.32 -21.73 -23.56
CA VAL A 174 -36.93 -22.85 -24.42
C VAL A 174 -37.57 -24.17 -23.94
N ILE A 175 -37.76 -24.32 -22.63
CA ILE A 175 -38.22 -25.54 -21.97
C ILE A 175 -39.74 -25.51 -21.77
N LEU A 176 -40.33 -24.33 -21.56
CA LEU A 176 -41.77 -24.16 -21.36
C LEU A 176 -42.54 -24.13 -22.70
N THR A 177 -43.76 -24.66 -22.69
CA THR A 177 -44.73 -24.49 -23.79
C THR A 177 -45.52 -23.19 -23.73
N ALA A 178 -45.69 -22.62 -22.54
CA ALA A 178 -46.47 -21.41 -22.31
C ALA A 178 -45.55 -20.22 -21.97
N ASP A 179 -46.08 -19.00 -22.18
CA ASP A 179 -45.41 -17.74 -21.85
C ASP A 179 -45.59 -17.34 -20.37
N SER A 180 -45.93 -18.31 -19.51
CA SER A 180 -46.15 -18.14 -18.07
C SER A 180 -45.70 -19.41 -17.31
N TYR A 181 -45.24 -19.24 -16.07
CA TYR A 181 -44.89 -20.36 -15.17
C TYR A 181 -46.11 -21.11 -14.62
N LEU A 182 -47.29 -20.48 -14.64
CA LEU A 182 -48.51 -21.02 -14.03
C LEU A 182 -49.54 -21.33 -15.10
N ASP A 183 -49.92 -22.60 -15.18
CA ASP A 183 -51.17 -23.04 -15.81
C ASP A 183 -52.25 -23.28 -14.75
N GLY A 184 -53.50 -23.49 -15.18
CA GLY A 184 -54.67 -23.67 -14.30
C GLY A 184 -54.54 -24.77 -13.24
N ASP A 185 -53.60 -25.69 -13.41
CA ASP A 185 -53.35 -26.83 -12.52
C ASP A 185 -52.18 -26.58 -11.53
N GLY A 186 -51.58 -25.39 -11.55
CA GLY A 186 -50.50 -24.99 -10.63
C GLY A 186 -49.13 -25.60 -10.94
N HIS A 187 -48.98 -26.29 -12.07
CA HIS A 187 -47.72 -26.86 -12.54
C HIS A 187 -47.29 -26.23 -13.88
N PRO A 188 -46.00 -25.97 -14.10
CA PRO A 188 -45.51 -25.47 -15.38
C PRO A 188 -45.59 -26.56 -16.46
N LEU A 189 -46.15 -26.24 -17.62
CA LEU A 189 -46.18 -27.16 -18.76
C LEU A 189 -44.81 -27.18 -19.46
N ILE A 190 -44.11 -28.31 -19.28
CA ILE A 190 -42.76 -28.55 -19.79
C ILE A 190 -42.82 -29.30 -21.13
N LYS A 191 -42.05 -28.84 -22.12
CA LYS A 191 -41.83 -29.54 -23.39
C LYS A 191 -41.01 -30.81 -23.15
N ALA A 192 -41.67 -31.96 -23.03
CA ALA A 192 -40.99 -33.26 -22.87
C ALA A 192 -40.01 -33.59 -24.03
N GLN A 193 -40.21 -33.00 -25.22
CA GLN A 193 -39.31 -33.15 -26.37
C GLN A 193 -38.00 -32.35 -26.22
N ALA A 194 -37.99 -31.29 -25.41
CA ALA A 194 -36.81 -30.44 -25.22
C ALA A 194 -35.82 -31.03 -24.20
N ILE A 195 -36.29 -31.90 -23.30
CA ILE A 195 -35.48 -32.52 -22.26
C ILE A 195 -35.06 -33.92 -22.70
N THR A 196 -33.75 -34.16 -22.75
CA THR A 196 -33.17 -35.47 -23.03
C THR A 196 -32.21 -35.87 -21.91
N ASN A 197 -31.87 -37.15 -21.82
CA ASN A 197 -30.88 -37.66 -20.85
C ASN A 197 -29.42 -37.34 -21.25
N LEU A 198 -29.20 -36.50 -22.27
CA LEU A 198 -27.88 -36.16 -22.77
C LEU A 198 -27.32 -34.94 -22.03
N VAL A 199 -26.04 -35.01 -21.65
CA VAL A 199 -25.33 -33.91 -21.00
C VAL A 199 -24.32 -33.32 -21.98
N GLU A 200 -24.52 -32.07 -22.35
CA GLU A 200 -23.58 -31.34 -23.20
C GLU A 200 -22.36 -30.88 -22.39
N HIS A 201 -21.18 -31.01 -22.99
CA HIS A 201 -19.96 -30.43 -22.44
C HIS A 201 -19.68 -29.12 -23.19
N PRO A 202 -19.57 -27.97 -22.49
CA PRO A 202 -19.36 -26.69 -23.16
C PRO A 202 -18.04 -26.66 -23.92
N ILE A 203 -17.98 -25.83 -24.96
CA ILE A 203 -16.78 -25.68 -25.80
C ILE A 203 -15.63 -25.16 -24.93
N GLN A 204 -14.54 -25.92 -24.91
CA GLN A 204 -13.33 -25.52 -24.19
C GLN A 204 -12.62 -24.39 -24.96
N VAL A 205 -12.76 -23.17 -24.44
CA VAL A 205 -12.03 -22.00 -24.96
C VAL A 205 -10.62 -21.96 -24.36
N LYS A 206 -9.64 -21.56 -25.18
CA LYS A 206 -8.28 -21.32 -24.69
C LYS A 206 -8.27 -20.16 -23.70
N PRO A 207 -7.47 -20.23 -22.63
CA PRO A 207 -7.38 -19.13 -21.67
C PRO A 207 -6.84 -17.87 -22.37
N PRO A 208 -7.34 -16.67 -22.03
CA PRO A 208 -6.92 -15.43 -22.69
C PRO A 208 -5.45 -15.04 -22.41
N SER A 209 -4.82 -15.69 -21.44
CA SER A 209 -3.42 -15.48 -21.06
C SER A 209 -2.42 -16.24 -21.95
N GLU A 210 -2.87 -17.27 -22.67
CA GLU A 210 -1.98 -18.06 -23.50
C GLU A 210 -1.53 -17.26 -24.73
N PRO A 211 -0.21 -17.00 -24.90
CA PRO A 211 0.26 -16.34 -26.10
C PRO A 211 0.00 -17.24 -27.31
N LEU A 212 -0.59 -16.65 -28.36
CA LEU A 212 -0.80 -17.35 -29.64
C LEU A 212 0.52 -17.80 -30.30
N LYS A 213 1.63 -17.19 -29.91
CA LYS A 213 2.98 -17.51 -30.39
C LYS A 213 3.60 -18.54 -29.45
N SER A 214 4.21 -19.57 -30.02
CA SER A 214 5.01 -20.55 -29.27
C SER A 214 6.10 -19.83 -28.46
N VAL A 215 6.17 -20.11 -27.15
CA VAL A 215 7.21 -19.57 -26.30
C VAL A 215 8.55 -20.19 -26.70
N HIS A 216 9.50 -19.36 -27.16
CA HIS A 216 10.85 -19.80 -27.47
C HIS A 216 11.71 -19.78 -26.21
N MET A 217 12.30 -20.93 -25.87
CA MET A 217 13.22 -21.05 -24.74
C MET A 217 14.64 -20.63 -25.15
N HIS A 218 15.22 -19.66 -24.44
CA HIS A 218 16.60 -19.26 -24.66
C HIS A 218 17.57 -20.38 -24.25
N VAL A 219 18.46 -20.77 -25.16
CA VAL A 219 19.51 -21.76 -24.88
C VAL A 219 20.72 -21.07 -24.26
N PHE A 220 21.05 -21.44 -23.03
CA PHE A 220 22.22 -20.93 -22.33
C PHE A 220 23.40 -21.90 -22.43
N LEU A 221 24.56 -21.38 -22.83
CA LEU A 221 25.80 -22.15 -22.90
C LEU A 221 26.66 -21.92 -21.66
N THR A 222 27.25 -23.00 -21.16
CA THR A 222 28.26 -22.93 -20.10
C THR A 222 29.49 -22.15 -20.58
N LYS A 223 30.32 -21.68 -19.64
CA LYS A 223 31.58 -20.99 -20.00
C LYS A 223 32.52 -21.89 -20.82
N LYS A 224 32.52 -23.21 -20.56
CA LYS A 224 33.35 -24.19 -21.27
C LYS A 224 32.87 -24.35 -22.72
N GLU A 225 31.57 -24.48 -22.94
CA GLU A 225 30.98 -24.59 -24.28
C GLU A 225 31.16 -23.31 -25.10
N ARG A 226 30.94 -22.13 -24.49
CA ARG A 226 31.22 -20.84 -25.16
C ARG A 226 32.70 -20.73 -25.57
N LYS A 227 33.62 -21.19 -24.72
CA LYS A 227 35.05 -21.21 -25.04
C LYS A 227 35.37 -22.23 -26.14
N LYS A 228 34.70 -23.39 -26.16
CA LYS A 228 34.85 -24.42 -27.20
C LYS A 228 34.36 -23.90 -28.56
N LEU A 229 33.14 -23.37 -28.61
CA LEU A 229 32.55 -22.79 -29.81
C LEU A 229 33.42 -21.65 -30.39
N ARG A 230 33.87 -20.72 -29.54
CA ARG A 230 34.77 -19.63 -29.98
C ARG A 230 36.10 -20.15 -30.55
N ARG A 231 36.69 -21.19 -29.95
CA ARG A 231 37.94 -21.78 -30.44
C ARG A 231 37.73 -22.51 -31.77
N GLN A 232 36.61 -23.21 -31.93
CA GLN A 232 36.24 -23.87 -33.20
C GLN A 232 36.03 -22.83 -34.30
N ASN A 233 35.17 -21.83 -34.09
CA ASN A 233 34.94 -20.78 -35.09
C ASN A 233 36.22 -20.03 -35.47
N ARG A 234 37.11 -19.73 -34.51
CA ARG A 234 38.40 -19.10 -34.82
C ARG A 234 39.34 -20.00 -35.62
N ARG A 235 39.36 -21.30 -35.30
CA ARG A 235 40.19 -22.27 -36.03
C ARG A 235 39.66 -22.45 -37.45
N GLU A 236 38.35 -22.53 -37.62
CA GLU A 236 37.69 -22.63 -38.92
C GLU A 236 37.93 -21.38 -39.75
N ALA A 237 37.70 -20.18 -39.20
CA ALA A 237 37.97 -18.93 -39.89
C ALA A 237 39.45 -18.80 -40.31
N TRP A 238 40.39 -19.15 -39.43
CA TRP A 238 41.81 -19.12 -39.77
C TRP A 238 42.17 -20.16 -40.83
N LYS A 239 41.54 -21.35 -40.79
CA LYS A 239 41.74 -22.39 -41.80
C LYS A 239 41.19 -21.94 -43.16
N GLU A 240 40.01 -21.31 -43.18
CA GLU A 240 39.39 -20.75 -44.38
C GLU A 240 40.27 -19.63 -44.99
N GLU A 241 40.79 -18.72 -44.17
CA GLU A 241 41.72 -17.67 -44.61
C GLU A 241 43.01 -18.27 -45.20
N GLN A 242 43.60 -19.26 -44.54
CA GLN A 242 44.77 -19.98 -45.06
C GLN A 242 44.49 -20.73 -46.36
N GLU A 243 43.33 -21.38 -46.48
CA GLU A 243 42.91 -22.05 -47.71
C GLU A 243 42.68 -21.05 -48.85
N LYS A 244 42.12 -19.88 -48.54
CA LYS A 244 41.92 -18.78 -49.51
C LYS A 244 43.24 -18.19 -50.01
N ILE A 245 44.23 -18.03 -49.13
CA ILE A 245 45.60 -17.63 -49.49
C ILE A 245 46.28 -18.73 -50.31
N ARG A 246 46.14 -20.00 -49.92
CA ARG A 246 46.72 -21.15 -50.66
C ARG A 246 46.15 -21.25 -52.08
N LEU A 247 44.86 -20.95 -52.25
CA LEU A 247 44.20 -20.91 -53.55
C LEU A 247 44.51 -19.63 -54.35
N GLY A 248 45.21 -18.66 -53.74
CA GLY A 248 45.60 -17.40 -54.37
C GLY A 248 44.47 -16.39 -54.53
N LEU A 249 43.34 -16.57 -53.83
CA LEU A 249 42.21 -15.63 -53.87
C LEU A 249 42.46 -14.40 -53.00
N GLU A 250 43.26 -14.53 -51.94
CA GLU A 250 43.69 -13.42 -51.09
C GLU A 250 45.22 -13.38 -50.97
N PRO A 251 45.84 -12.19 -51.05
CA PRO A 251 47.26 -12.06 -50.79
C PRO A 251 47.56 -12.23 -49.29
N PRO A 252 48.75 -12.73 -48.92
CA PRO A 252 49.16 -12.85 -47.53
C PRO A 252 49.08 -11.50 -46.79
N PRO A 253 48.61 -11.47 -45.54
CA PRO A 253 48.50 -10.23 -44.79
C PRO A 253 49.87 -9.63 -44.51
N GLU A 254 49.98 -8.31 -44.65
CA GLU A 254 51.24 -7.58 -44.44
C GLU A 254 51.68 -7.59 -42.97
N PRO A 255 53.00 -7.58 -42.70
CA PRO A 255 53.52 -7.60 -41.33
C PRO A 255 53.18 -6.30 -40.60
N LYS A 256 52.53 -6.42 -39.44
CA LYS A 256 52.19 -5.26 -38.61
C LYS A 256 53.40 -4.79 -37.81
N ILE A 257 54.01 -3.68 -38.25
CA ILE A 257 55.06 -2.98 -37.51
C ILE A 257 54.48 -2.14 -36.36
N PHE A 258 55.04 -2.30 -35.16
CA PHE A 258 54.70 -1.48 -33.99
C PHE A 258 55.93 -0.72 -33.51
N VAL A 259 55.87 0.62 -33.50
CA VAL A 259 56.95 1.47 -32.97
C VAL A 259 56.70 1.71 -31.49
N PHE A 260 57.56 1.18 -30.62
CA PHE A 260 57.58 1.51 -29.18
C PHE A 260 58.26 2.88 -28.98
N LYS A 261 57.49 3.93 -28.72
CA LYS A 261 58.06 5.22 -28.29
C LYS A 261 58.45 5.14 -26.82
N SER A 262 59.72 4.89 -26.53
CA SER A 262 60.30 5.04 -25.19
C SER A 262 60.52 6.53 -24.90
N SER A 263 59.62 7.17 -24.15
CA SER A 263 59.86 8.51 -23.59
C SER A 263 60.84 8.38 -22.43
N CYS A 264 62.13 8.52 -22.70
CA CYS A 264 63.16 8.69 -21.68
C CYS A 264 63.28 10.19 -21.43
N GLU A 265 62.46 10.72 -20.52
CA GLU A 265 62.55 12.12 -20.10
C GLU A 265 63.57 12.19 -18.96
N SER A 266 64.77 12.61 -19.32
CA SER A 266 65.88 12.89 -18.41
C SER A 266 65.49 14.00 -17.44
N ARG A 267 65.16 13.59 -16.20
CA ARG A 267 64.94 14.48 -15.06
C ARG A 267 66.32 14.98 -14.60
N THR A 268 66.76 16.12 -15.12
CA THR A 268 67.95 16.82 -14.65
C THR A 268 67.71 17.42 -13.27
N LEU A 269 68.80 17.40 -12.49
CA LEU A 269 68.96 17.74 -11.07
C LEU A 269 68.41 19.11 -10.65
#